data_AF-A0A7X6VZL4-F1
#
_entry.id   AF-A0A7X6VZL4-F1
#
_cell.length_a   1.000
_cell.length_b   1.000
_cell.length_c   1.000
_cell.angle_alpha   90.00
_cell.angle_beta   90.00
_cell.angle_gamma   90.00
#
_symmetry.space_group_name_H-M   'P 1'
#
loop_
_entity.id
_entity.type
_entity.pdbx_description
1 polymer ?
#
loop_
_entity_poly.entity_id
_entity_poly.type
_entity_poly.pdbx_seq_one_letter_code
_entity_poly.pdbx_strand_id
1 'polypeptide(L)'
;MRRLWRLTKRLFQCLAAAAALVWLTCAALRPYLLDREQVAAIRRLSAEVAVVEAQNEALRRRIAVLKTPKGIEVEARRLGWVQPGEILIQTSEEPPPPPAPDPEMADKPPLGAVQAAPEGGFLRHTLERLSRALRHQPPAESRPEKP
;
A
#
# COMPACT_ATOMS: atom_id res chain seq x y z
N MET A 1 -41.70 22.38 55.05
CA MET A 1 -40.89 21.18 54.73
C MET A 1 -41.43 20.30 53.60
N ARG A 2 -42.72 19.91 53.53
CA ARG A 2 -43.26 19.01 52.47
C ARG A 2 -43.19 19.54 51.01
N ARG A 3 -43.02 20.86 50.79
CA ARG A 3 -42.90 21.46 49.45
C ARG A 3 -41.48 21.27 48.85
N LEU A 4 -40.44 21.38 49.68
CA LEU A 4 -39.04 21.17 49.28
C LEU A 4 -38.78 19.72 48.84
N TRP A 5 -39.37 18.76 49.54
CA TRP A 5 -39.22 17.33 49.18
C TRP A 5 -39.85 16.95 47.84
N ARG A 6 -40.90 17.67 47.42
CA ARG A 6 -41.53 17.44 46.10
C ARG A 6 -40.69 18.05 44.96
N LEU A 7 -40.00 19.16 45.23
CA LEU A 7 -39.12 19.80 44.25
C LEU A 7 -37.86 18.98 44.00
N THR A 8 -37.20 18.48 45.05
CA THR A 8 -36.00 17.65 44.89
C THR A 8 -36.28 16.36 44.13
N LYS A 9 -37.43 15.70 44.37
CA LYS A 9 -37.86 14.53 43.59
C LYS A 9 -38.06 14.85 42.11
N ARG A 10 -38.69 15.98 41.78
CA ARG A 10 -38.90 16.39 40.38
C ARG A 10 -37.58 16.69 39.67
N LEU A 11 -36.66 17.39 40.35
CA LEU A 11 -35.34 17.66 39.80
C LEU A 11 -34.57 16.37 39.52
N PHE A 12 -34.61 15.40 40.44
CA PHE A 12 -33.97 14.10 40.24
C PHE A 12 -34.60 13.31 39.09
N GLN A 13 -35.93 13.35 38.96
CA GLN A 13 -36.64 12.73 37.82
C GLN A 13 -36.26 13.37 36.49
N CYS A 14 -36.18 14.70 36.41
CA CYS A 14 -35.75 15.40 35.20
C CYS A 14 -34.31 15.05 34.84
N LEU A 15 -33.41 14.97 35.82
CA LEU A 15 -32.01 14.65 35.60
C LEU A 15 -31.82 13.20 35.15
N ALA A 16 -32.56 12.26 35.76
CA ALA A 16 -32.59 10.87 35.33
C ALA A 16 -33.15 10.71 33.90
N ALA A 17 -34.22 11.42 33.57
CA ALA A 17 -34.80 11.42 32.23
C ALA A 17 -33.83 11.98 31.18
N ALA A 18 -33.12 13.07 31.49
CA ALA A 18 -32.10 13.62 30.61
C ALA A 18 -30.94 12.65 30.40
N ALA A 19 -30.45 12.01 31.47
CA ALA A 19 -29.40 11.01 31.38
C ALA A 19 -29.83 9.78 30.54
N ALA A 20 -31.07 9.31 30.72
CA ALA A 20 -31.63 8.22 29.93
C ALA A 20 -31.73 8.58 28.44
N LEU A 21 -32.12 9.82 28.12
CA LEU A 21 -32.20 10.30 26.74
C LEU A 21 -30.81 10.33 26.08
N VAL A 22 -29.80 10.86 26.78
CA VAL A 22 -28.41 10.87 26.30
C VAL A 22 -27.90 9.45 26.09
N TRP A 23 -28.12 8.56 27.05
CA TRP A 23 -27.72 7.16 26.94
C TRP A 23 -28.36 6.49 25.72
N LEU A 24 -29.66 6.70 25.49
CA LEU A 24 -30.39 6.15 24.35
C LEU A 24 -29.83 6.68 23.02
N THR A 25 -29.57 7.99 22.92
CA THR A 25 -28.99 8.57 21.70
C THR A 25 -27.58 8.03 21.42
N CYS A 26 -26.71 7.92 22.43
CA CYS A 26 -25.38 7.34 22.27
C CYS A 26 -25.43 5.86 21.89
N ALA A 27 -26.35 5.09 22.49
CA ALA A 27 -26.56 3.68 22.16
C ALA A 27 -27.04 3.50 20.70
N ALA A 28 -27.95 4.37 20.23
CA ALA A 28 -28.47 4.32 18.87
C ALA A 28 -27.44 4.78 17.81
N LEU A 29 -26.57 5.73 18.13
CA LEU A 29 -25.58 6.26 17.19
C LEU A 29 -24.34 5.35 17.04
N ARG A 30 -23.96 4.60 18.08
CA ARG A 30 -22.82 3.67 18.05
C ARG A 30 -22.82 2.67 16.88
N PRO A 31 -23.89 1.89 16.62
CA PRO A 31 -23.88 0.91 15.54
C PRO A 31 -23.69 1.57 14.17
N TYR A 32 -24.25 2.76 13.95
CA TYR A 32 -24.12 3.48 12.68
C TYR A 32 -22.67 3.92 12.39
N LEU A 33 -21.92 4.29 13.43
CA LEU A 33 -20.50 4.64 13.27
C LEU A 33 -19.62 3.39 13.02
N LEU A 34 -19.90 2.30 13.73
CA LEU A 34 -19.20 1.01 13.55
C LEU A 34 -19.41 0.45 12.14
N ASP A 35 -20.62 0.51 11.61
CA ASP A 35 -20.92 0.04 10.25
C ASP A 35 -20.12 0.78 9.18
N ARG A 36 -19.92 2.10 9.35
CA ARG A 36 -19.16 2.88 8.36
C ARG A 36 -17.69 2.48 8.29
N GLU A 37 -17.06 2.27 9.45
CA GLU A 37 -15.67 1.84 9.50
C GLU A 37 -15.50 0.42 8.95
N GLN A 38 -16.42 -0.48 9.30
CA GLN A 38 -16.43 -1.85 8.78
C GLN A 38 -16.64 -1.90 7.27
N VAL A 39 -17.59 -1.12 6.73
CA VAL A 39 -17.82 -1.03 5.29
C VAL A 39 -16.59 -0.46 4.57
N ALA A 40 -15.94 0.56 5.14
CA ALA A 40 -14.71 1.12 4.57
C ALA A 40 -13.57 0.08 4.58
N ALA A 41 -13.41 -0.68 5.67
CA ALA A 41 -12.43 -1.74 5.77
C ALA A 41 -12.70 -2.86 4.75
N ILE A 42 -13.94 -3.32 4.63
CA ILE A 42 -14.36 -4.33 3.63
C ILE A 42 -14.07 -3.83 2.21
N ARG A 43 -14.36 -2.57 1.90
CA ARG A 43 -14.05 -1.98 0.59
C ARG A 43 -12.56 -1.93 0.29
N ARG A 44 -11.73 -1.59 1.28
CA ARG A 44 -10.26 -1.59 1.13
C ARG A 44 -9.73 -3.00 0.91
N LEU A 45 -10.14 -3.96 1.76
CA LEU A 45 -9.71 -5.36 1.62
C LEU A 45 -10.15 -5.96 0.28
N SER A 46 -11.39 -5.70 -0.16
CA SER A 46 -11.86 -6.19 -1.47
C SER A 46 -11.09 -5.58 -2.63
N ALA A 47 -10.73 -4.29 -2.56
CA ALA A 47 -9.87 -3.67 -3.56
C ALA A 47 -8.46 -4.30 -3.58
N GLU A 48 -7.88 -4.57 -2.42
CA GLU A 48 -6.57 -5.24 -2.31
C GLU A 48 -6.62 -6.66 -2.88
N VAL A 49 -7.66 -7.43 -2.57
CA VAL A 49 -7.88 -8.77 -3.14
C VAL A 49 -7.98 -8.70 -4.66
N ALA A 50 -8.77 -7.77 -5.20
CA ALA A 50 -8.91 -7.62 -6.65
C ALA A 50 -7.58 -7.29 -7.35
N VAL A 51 -6.73 -6.47 -6.73
CA VAL A 51 -5.39 -6.16 -7.25
C VAL A 51 -4.50 -7.41 -7.24
N VAL A 52 -4.49 -8.17 -6.15
CA VAL A 52 -3.69 -9.39 -6.03
C VAL A 52 -4.17 -10.46 -7.01
N GLU A 53 -5.48 -10.62 -7.18
CA GLU A 53 -6.05 -11.55 -8.15
C GLU A 53 -5.66 -11.18 -9.58
N ALA A 54 -5.77 -9.89 -9.95
CA ALA A 54 -5.34 -9.41 -11.26
C ALA A 54 -3.83 -9.66 -11.51
N GLN A 55 -2.99 -9.45 -10.50
CA GLN A 55 -1.56 -9.77 -10.57
C GLN A 55 -1.33 -11.28 -10.72
N ASN A 56 -2.06 -12.11 -9.97
CA ASN A 56 -1.95 -13.57 -10.05
C ASN A 56 -2.36 -14.06 -11.45
N GLU A 57 -3.44 -13.54 -12.02
CA GLU A 57 -3.83 -13.85 -13.40
C GLU A 57 -2.77 -13.44 -14.42
N ALA A 58 -2.22 -12.23 -14.31
CA ALA A 58 -1.16 -11.76 -15.19
C ALA A 58 0.08 -12.67 -15.10
N LEU A 59 0.48 -13.07 -13.89
CA LEU A 59 1.58 -14.00 -13.67
C LEU A 59 1.29 -15.38 -14.25
N ARG A 60 0.07 -15.92 -14.08
CA ARG A 60 -0.35 -17.19 -14.69
C ARG A 60 -0.26 -17.15 -16.21
N ARG A 61 -0.72 -16.07 -16.84
CA ARG A 61 -0.61 -15.86 -18.29
C ARG A 61 0.86 -15.82 -18.71
N ARG A 62 1.71 -15.11 -17.97
CA ARG A 62 3.15 -15.04 -18.27
C ARG A 62 3.84 -16.39 -18.13
N ILE A 63 3.53 -17.16 -17.08
CA ILE A 63 4.02 -18.53 -16.89
C ILE A 63 3.57 -19.42 -18.05
N ALA A 64 2.32 -19.31 -18.49
CA ALA A 64 1.81 -20.08 -19.62
C ALA A 64 2.59 -19.78 -20.90
N VAL A 65 2.90 -18.51 -21.18
CA VAL A 65 3.73 -18.12 -22.34
C VAL A 65 5.14 -18.65 -22.20
N LEU A 66 5.78 -18.47 -21.04
CA LEU A 66 7.15 -18.92 -20.74
C LEU A 66 7.33 -20.44 -20.82
N LYS A 67 6.27 -21.23 -20.63
CA LYS A 67 6.32 -22.69 -20.79
C LYS A 67 6.36 -23.13 -22.24
N THR A 68 6.05 -22.25 -23.19
CA THR A 68 6.12 -22.59 -24.62
C THR A 68 7.55 -22.44 -25.15
N PRO A 69 7.99 -23.26 -26.13
CA PRO A 69 9.31 -23.12 -26.73
C PRO A 69 9.60 -21.71 -27.27
N LYS A 70 8.59 -21.11 -27.91
CA LYS A 70 8.66 -19.74 -28.43
C LYS A 70 8.78 -18.70 -27.32
N GLY A 71 8.10 -18.90 -26.19
CA GLY A 71 8.21 -18.01 -25.04
C GLY A 71 9.58 -18.07 -24.36
N ILE A 72 10.17 -19.27 -24.28
CA ILE A 72 11.56 -19.46 -23.80
C ILE A 72 12.53 -18.73 -24.71
N GLU A 73 12.39 -18.89 -26.03
CA GLU A 73 13.24 -18.19 -26.98
C GLU A 73 13.14 -16.67 -26.83
N VAL A 74 11.93 -16.10 -26.78
CA VAL A 74 11.73 -14.66 -26.64
C VAL A 74 12.38 -14.10 -25.37
N GLU A 75 12.26 -14.79 -24.23
CA GLU A 75 12.89 -14.33 -22.98
C GLU A 75 14.40 -14.59 -22.96
N ALA A 76 14.88 -15.66 -23.60
CA ALA A 76 16.32 -15.88 -23.82
C ALA A 76 16.94 -14.74 -24.65
N ARG A 77 16.28 -14.33 -25.74
CA ARG A 77 16.70 -13.17 -26.56
C ARG A 77 16.71 -11.88 -25.77
N ARG A 78 15.67 -11.65 -24.96
CA ARG A 78 15.56 -10.46 -24.09
C ARG A 78 16.70 -10.38 -23.08
N LEU A 79 17.17 -11.53 -22.61
CA LEU A 79 18.31 -11.67 -21.71
C LEU A 79 19.67 -11.67 -22.45
N GLY A 80 19.68 -11.48 -23.78
CA GLY A 80 20.89 -11.42 -24.60
C GLY A 80 21.47 -12.78 -25.00
N TRP A 81 20.76 -13.87 -24.76
CA TRP A 81 21.18 -15.20 -25.20
C TRP A 81 20.88 -15.38 -26.70
N VAL A 82 21.84 -15.93 -27.43
CA VAL A 82 21.75 -16.21 -28.88
C VAL A 82 21.93 -17.69 -29.15
N GLN A 83 21.35 -18.20 -30.24
CA GLN A 83 21.60 -19.58 -30.63
C GLN A 83 23.02 -19.74 -31.19
N PRO A 84 23.65 -20.91 -31.01
CA PRO A 84 24.94 -21.18 -31.60
C PRO A 84 24.87 -21.04 -33.13
N GLY A 85 25.70 -20.15 -33.69
CA GLY A 85 25.77 -19.85 -35.12
C GLY A 85 25.07 -18.56 -35.56
N GLU A 86 24.37 -17.87 -34.65
CA GLU A 86 23.81 -16.55 -34.94
C GLU A 86 24.78 -15.42 -34.57
N ILE A 87 24.83 -14.37 -35.39
CA ILE A 87 25.67 -13.19 -35.18
C ILE A 87 24.79 -12.07 -34.64
N LEU A 88 25.06 -11.61 -33.41
CA LEU A 88 24.37 -10.47 -32.82
C LEU A 88 24.88 -9.17 -33.45
N ILE A 89 24.05 -8.51 -34.25
CA ILE A 89 24.37 -7.18 -34.80
C ILE A 89 23.85 -6.14 -33.81
N GLN A 90 24.75 -5.61 -32.98
CA GLN A 90 24.46 -4.39 -32.21
C GLN A 90 24.67 -3.19 -33.13
N THR A 91 23.58 -2.56 -33.55
CA THR A 91 23.64 -1.21 -34.12
C THR A 91 23.94 -0.25 -32.97
N SER A 92 25.21 0.09 -32.80
CA SER A 92 25.62 1.25 -32.03
C SER A 92 25.05 2.47 -32.75
N GLU A 93 23.93 2.99 -32.27
CA GLU A 93 23.41 4.27 -32.71
C GLU A 93 24.43 5.33 -32.27
N GLU A 94 25.14 5.91 -33.24
CA GLU A 94 26.12 6.95 -32.97
C GLU A 94 25.39 8.08 -32.24
N PRO A 95 25.85 8.51 -31.04
CA PRO A 95 25.14 9.50 -30.26
C PRO A 95 24.93 10.72 -31.15
N PRO A 96 23.69 11.26 -31.21
CA PRO A 96 23.40 12.39 -32.08
C PRO A 96 24.42 13.50 -31.80
N PRO A 97 24.99 14.12 -32.84
CA PRO A 97 25.98 15.17 -32.65
C PRO A 97 25.41 16.20 -31.68
N PRO A 98 26.20 16.65 -30.68
CA PRO A 98 25.72 17.59 -29.69
C PRO A 98 25.09 18.79 -30.43
N PRO A 99 23.86 19.20 -30.08
CA PRO A 99 23.22 20.34 -30.71
C PRO A 99 24.18 21.53 -30.64
N ALA A 100 24.36 22.23 -31.75
CA ALA A 100 25.20 23.42 -31.82
C ALA A 100 24.79 24.36 -30.67
N PRO A 101 25.75 24.93 -29.92
CA PRO A 101 25.43 25.81 -28.81
C PRO A 101 24.62 27.00 -29.33
N ASP A 102 23.34 27.06 -28.96
CA ASP A 102 22.50 28.21 -29.22
C ASP A 102 23.17 29.44 -28.56
N PRO A 103 23.39 30.56 -29.30
CA PRO A 103 24.02 31.77 -28.76
C PRO A 103 23.20 32.44 -27.64
N GLU A 104 22.02 31.90 -27.30
CA GLU A 104 21.07 32.44 -26.33
C GLU A 104 21.25 31.90 -24.89
N MET A 105 22.16 30.94 -24.66
CA MET A 105 22.39 30.35 -23.33
C MET A 105 23.62 30.86 -22.57
N ALA A 106 24.29 31.91 -23.06
CA ALA A 106 25.46 32.50 -22.40
C ALA A 106 25.14 33.22 -21.06
N ASP A 107 23.87 33.38 -20.70
CA ASP A 107 23.46 34.18 -19.53
C ASP A 107 22.63 33.39 -18.49
N LYS A 108 22.55 32.06 -18.62
CA LYS A 108 21.93 31.22 -17.57
C LYS A 108 22.99 30.63 -16.66
N PRO A 109 22.93 30.87 -15.34
CA PRO A 109 23.86 30.26 -14.39
C PRO A 109 23.75 28.73 -14.48
N PRO A 110 24.86 28.00 -14.28
CA PRO A 110 24.88 26.56 -14.48
C PRO A 110 23.85 25.90 -13.57
N LEU A 111 22.93 25.13 -14.17
CA LEU A 111 22.07 24.14 -13.50
C LEU A 111 22.90 22.94 -12.98
N GLY A 112 24.11 23.21 -12.48
CA GLY A 112 25.04 22.29 -11.87
C GLY A 112 24.96 22.35 -10.35
N ALA A 113 23.76 22.24 -9.80
CA ALA A 113 23.54 21.94 -8.38
C ALA A 113 22.22 21.19 -8.23
N VAL A 114 22.04 20.12 -9.02
CA VAL A 114 21.16 19.03 -8.57
C VAL A 114 21.86 18.43 -7.36
N GLN A 115 21.46 18.90 -6.18
CA GLN A 115 21.76 18.24 -4.92
C GLN A 115 21.44 16.76 -5.11
N ALA A 116 22.46 15.91 -4.99
CA ALA A 116 22.29 14.48 -4.93
C ALA A 116 21.23 14.19 -3.86
N ALA A 117 20.05 13.80 -4.30
CA ALA A 117 19.02 13.30 -3.42
C ALA A 117 19.63 12.11 -2.65
N PRO A 118 19.40 12.00 -1.33
CA PRO A 118 19.93 10.90 -0.53
C PRO A 118 19.24 9.59 -0.94
N GLU A 119 19.74 8.97 -2.01
CA GLU A 119 19.44 7.60 -2.39
C GLU A 119 19.97 6.67 -1.29
N GLY A 120 19.09 6.25 -0.38
CA GLY A 120 19.44 5.24 0.62
C GLY A 120 18.65 5.27 1.92
N GLY A 121 17.94 6.37 2.22
CA GLY A 121 17.19 6.49 3.48
C GLY A 121 15.89 5.67 3.52
N PHE A 122 15.14 5.67 2.42
CA PHE A 122 13.79 5.08 2.39
C PHE A 122 13.81 3.56 2.50
N LEU A 123 14.68 2.87 1.75
CA LEU A 123 14.79 1.41 1.76
C LEU A 123 15.36 0.86 3.08
N ARG A 124 16.27 1.60 3.73
CA ARG A 124 16.79 1.22 5.05
C ARG A 124 15.70 1.25 6.13
N HIS A 125 14.84 2.26 6.07
CA HIS A 125 13.77 2.41 7.06
C HIS A 125 12.65 1.37 6.88
N THR A 126 12.34 0.96 5.64
CA THR A 126 11.36 -0.13 5.39
C THR A 126 11.89 -1.49 5.83
N LEU A 127 13.17 -1.78 5.61
CA LEU A 127 13.79 -3.03 6.06
C LEU A 127 13.90 -3.12 7.59
N GLU A 128 14.25 -2.02 8.26
CA GLU A 128 14.25 -1.91 9.73
C GLU A 128 12.87 -2.25 10.32
N ARG A 129 11.80 -1.66 9.76
CA ARG A 129 10.43 -1.90 10.24
C ARG A 129 9.97 -3.34 10.07
N LEU A 130 10.27 -3.97 8.93
CA LEU A 130 9.96 -5.39 8.70
C LEU A 130 10.76 -6.31 9.64
N SER A 131 12.03 -6.01 9.87
CA SER A 131 12.86 -6.80 10.79
C SER A 131 12.40 -6.72 12.25
N ARG A 132 11.85 -5.58 12.68
CA ARG A 132 11.31 -5.39 14.02
C ARG A 132 9.95 -6.08 14.18
N ALA A 133 9.12 -6.08 13.14
CA ALA A 133 7.85 -6.80 13.13
C ALA A 133 8.04 -8.32 13.25
N LEU A 134 9.03 -8.89 12.56
CA LEU A 134 9.32 -10.33 12.63
C LEU A 134 9.92 -10.76 13.97
N ARG A 135 10.67 -9.89 14.65
CA ARG A 135 11.26 -10.20 15.98
C ARG A 135 10.24 -10.25 17.12
N HIS A 136 9.07 -9.62 16.94
CA HIS A 136 7.99 -9.65 17.92
C HIS A 136 6.89 -10.66 17.58
N GLN A 137 7.10 -11.53 16.59
CA GLN A 137 6.17 -12.62 16.36
C GLN A 137 6.28 -13.60 17.53
N PRO A 138 5.24 -13.74 18.37
CA PRO A 138 5.27 -14.69 19.46
C PRO A 138 5.52 -16.10 18.90
N PRO A 139 6.31 -16.94 19.59
CA PRO A 139 6.55 -18.30 19.14
C PRO A 139 5.20 -18.96 18.88
N ALA A 140 5.05 -19.54 17.68
CA ALA A 140 3.83 -20.20 17.27
C ALA A 140 3.45 -21.21 18.36
N GLU A 141 2.42 -20.86 19.12
CA GLU A 141 1.90 -21.65 20.21
C GLU A 141 1.57 -23.02 19.60
N SER A 142 2.30 -24.03 20.06
CA SER A 142 2.21 -25.40 19.57
C SER A 142 0.77 -25.84 19.65
N ARG A 143 0.10 -25.92 18.48
CA ARG A 143 -1.22 -26.52 18.36
C ARG A 143 -1.16 -27.90 19.01
N PRO A 144 -2.01 -28.20 20.02
CA PRO A 144 -2.08 -29.54 20.55
C PRO A 144 -2.58 -30.46 19.44
N GLU A 145 -1.74 -31.40 19.04
CA GLU A 145 -2.15 -32.55 18.25
C GLU A 145 -3.26 -33.26 19.04
N LYS A 146 -4.46 -33.28 18.44
CA LYS A 146 -5.57 -34.06 18.96
C LYS A 146 -5.28 -35.53 18.64
N PRO A 147 -5.36 -36.43 19.63
CA PRO A 147 -5.24 -37.87 19.42
C PRO A 147 -6.43 -38.44 18.63
#